data_AF-A0A7R9LL10-F1
#
_entry.id   AF-A0A7R9LL10-F1
#
_cell.length_a   1.000
_cell.length_b   1.000
_cell.length_c   1.000
_cell.angle_alpha   90.00
_cell.angle_beta   90.00
_cell.angle_gamma   90.00
#
_symmetry.space_group_name_H-M   'P 1'
#
loop_
_entity.id
_entity.type
_entity.pdbx_description
1 polymer ?
#
loop_
_entity_poly.entity_id
_entity_poly.type
_entity_poly.pdbx_seq_one_letter_code
_entity_poly.pdbx_strand_id
1 'polypeptide(L)'
;MSGSALEPASIARDADTYARHLAKTINCPNFDNVVMVDCLRQKSVEDILRVDLMTPQHLTAFGPIVDGIVVPLEPRQLMLRRTGGETSSSSSTSGSGSSGSGSSSSSTPSQSSQQTFLLNSMASQRTVDLMFGVTRVETPFIFSGQEERHGIDLSRRERILRTLVRNLFDYHQ
;
A
#
# COMPACT_ATOMS: atom_id res chain seq x y z
N MET A 1 11.57 -14.92 -1.35
CA MET A 1 10.33 -14.15 -1.53
C MET A 1 10.66 -13.00 -2.48
N SER A 2 10.09 -12.93 -3.69
CA SER A 2 10.56 -12.02 -4.77
C SER A 2 9.53 -10.95 -5.20
N GLY A 3 8.61 -10.55 -4.33
CA GLY A 3 7.60 -9.53 -4.64
C GLY A 3 7.82 -8.23 -3.89
N SER A 4 7.51 -7.09 -4.51
CA SER A 4 7.58 -5.76 -3.89
C SER A 4 6.33 -4.95 -4.18
N ALA A 5 5.89 -4.14 -3.22
CA ALA A 5 4.78 -3.20 -3.41
C ALA A 5 5.09 -2.07 -4.42
N LEU A 6 6.33 -1.98 -4.91
CA LEU A 6 6.74 -1.03 -5.94
C LEU A 6 6.65 -1.59 -7.36
N GLU A 7 6.33 -2.89 -7.49
CA GLU A 7 6.22 -3.54 -8.78
C GLU A 7 4.97 -3.03 -9.54
N PRO A 8 5.02 -2.86 -10.87
CA PRO A 8 3.85 -2.40 -11.63
C PRO A 8 2.62 -3.30 -11.49
N ALA A 9 2.81 -4.60 -11.23
CA ALA A 9 1.73 -5.57 -11.04
C ALA A 9 1.15 -5.60 -9.61
N SER A 10 1.74 -4.89 -8.64
CA SER A 10 1.28 -4.95 -7.24
C SER A 10 0.07 -4.06 -6.94
N ILE A 11 -0.26 -3.10 -7.81
CA ILE A 11 -1.44 -2.24 -7.70
C ILE A 11 -2.23 -2.22 -9.01
N ALA A 12 -3.55 -2.41 -8.90
CA ALA A 12 -4.50 -2.32 -9.98
C ALA A 12 -5.01 -0.88 -10.14
N ARG A 13 -4.31 -0.05 -10.92
CA ARG A 13 -4.70 1.36 -11.12
C ARG A 13 -6.00 1.53 -11.90
N ASP A 14 -6.23 0.63 -12.86
CA ASP A 14 -7.36 0.70 -13.79
C ASP A 14 -8.48 -0.28 -13.42
N ALA A 15 -8.59 -0.64 -12.14
CA ALA A 15 -9.57 -1.63 -11.67
C ALA A 15 -11.01 -1.25 -12.00
N ASP A 16 -11.37 0.05 -11.97
CA ASP A 16 -12.71 0.53 -12.34
C ASP A 16 -13.04 0.25 -13.82
N THR A 17 -12.08 0.50 -14.70
CA THR A 17 -12.21 0.27 -16.15
C THR A 17 -12.39 -1.21 -16.46
N TYR A 18 -11.60 -2.07 -15.81
CA TYR A 18 -11.74 -3.52 -15.95
C TYR A 18 -13.04 -4.04 -15.31
N ALA A 19 -13.48 -3.48 -14.19
CA ALA A 19 -14.76 -3.83 -13.57
C ALA A 19 -15.96 -3.48 -14.45
N ARG A 20 -15.96 -2.30 -15.10
CA ARG A 20 -16.99 -1.92 -16.07
C ARG A 20 -16.96 -2.79 -17.33
N HIS A 21 -15.76 -3.16 -17.79
CA HIS A 21 -15.61 -4.08 -18.91
C HIS A 21 -16.19 -5.46 -18.57
N LEU A 22 -15.85 -5.99 -17.39
CA LEU A 22 -16.41 -7.23 -16.86
C LEU A 22 -17.94 -7.16 -16.77
N ALA A 23 -18.48 -6.10 -16.17
CA ALA A 23 -19.93 -5.89 -16.05
C ALA A 23 -20.63 -5.88 -17.41
N LYS A 24 -20.04 -5.23 -18.41
CA LYS A 24 -20.56 -5.21 -19.78
C LYS A 24 -20.60 -6.62 -20.40
N THR A 25 -19.55 -7.42 -20.20
CA THR A 25 -19.46 -8.78 -20.76
C THR A 25 -20.50 -9.72 -20.15
N ILE A 26 -20.80 -9.57 -18.85
CA ILE A 26 -21.77 -10.44 -18.16
C ILE A 26 -23.19 -9.85 -18.06
N ASN A 27 -23.49 -8.84 -18.88
CA ASN A 27 -24.78 -8.13 -18.96
C ASN A 27 -25.25 -7.57 -17.61
N CYS A 28 -24.37 -6.86 -16.90
CA CYS A 28 -24.72 -6.03 -15.75
C CYS A 28 -24.76 -4.54 -16.12
N PRO A 29 -25.63 -3.75 -15.46
CA PRO A 29 -25.67 -2.30 -15.64
C PRO A 29 -24.34 -1.66 -15.22
N ASN A 30 -23.88 -0.64 -15.95
CA ASN A 30 -22.58 0.03 -15.76
C ASN A 30 -22.69 1.55 -15.57
N PHE A 31 -23.89 2.07 -15.31
CA PHE A 31 -24.15 3.51 -15.13
C PHE A 31 -23.91 3.98 -13.68
N ASP A 32 -24.13 3.10 -12.70
CA ASP A 32 -23.91 3.37 -11.28
C ASP A 32 -23.17 2.20 -10.64
N ASN A 33 -22.19 2.50 -9.78
CA ASN A 33 -21.34 1.52 -9.13
C ASN A 33 -22.12 0.66 -8.15
N VAL A 34 -23.11 1.22 -7.45
CA VAL A 34 -23.89 0.47 -6.45
C VAL A 34 -24.72 -0.61 -7.16
N VAL A 35 -25.50 -0.21 -8.17
CA VAL A 35 -26.36 -1.12 -8.94
C VAL A 35 -25.52 -2.14 -9.72
N MET A 36 -24.36 -1.73 -10.25
CA MET A 36 -23.42 -2.63 -10.91
C MET A 36 -22.94 -3.72 -9.96
N VAL A 37 -22.43 -3.35 -8.79
CA VAL A 37 -21.88 -4.31 -7.81
C VAL A 37 -22.97 -5.24 -7.29
N ASP A 38 -24.19 -4.76 -7.07
CA ASP A 38 -25.32 -5.61 -6.67
C ASP A 38 -25.67 -6.65 -7.73
N CYS A 39 -25.62 -6.27 -9.02
CA CYS A 39 -25.77 -7.21 -10.12
C CYS A 39 -24.62 -8.22 -10.18
N LEU A 40 -23.36 -7.76 -10.07
CA LEU A 40 -22.18 -8.62 -10.09
C LEU A 40 -22.22 -9.67 -8.97
N ARG A 41 -22.72 -9.30 -7.79
CA ARG A 41 -22.89 -10.22 -6.64
C ARG A 41 -23.90 -11.35 -6.89
N GLN A 42 -24.85 -11.17 -7.79
CA GLN A 42 -25.86 -12.18 -8.13
C GLN A 42 -25.40 -13.12 -9.26
N LYS A 43 -24.27 -12.83 -9.92
CA LYS A 43 -23.72 -13.67 -10.99
C LYS A 43 -22.96 -14.84 -10.42
N SER A 44 -22.92 -15.95 -11.16
CA SER A 44 -22.14 -17.11 -10.76
C SER A 44 -20.65 -16.80 -10.83
N VAL A 45 -19.87 -17.37 -9.92
CA VAL A 45 -18.40 -17.23 -9.91
C VAL A 45 -17.80 -17.72 -11.23
N GLU A 46 -18.37 -18.78 -11.79
CA GLU A 46 -17.94 -19.35 -13.06
C GLU A 46 -18.12 -18.37 -14.22
N ASP A 47 -19.24 -17.65 -14.28
CA ASP A 47 -19.48 -16.65 -15.33
C ASP A 47 -18.52 -15.47 -15.20
N ILE A 48 -18.16 -15.09 -13.97
CA ILE A 48 -17.20 -14.01 -13.71
C ILE A 48 -15.78 -14.45 -14.12
N LEU A 49 -15.38 -15.67 -13.78
CA LEU A 49 -14.04 -16.20 -14.07
C LEU A 49 -13.83 -16.59 -15.54
N ARG A 50 -14.92 -16.86 -16.28
CA ARG A 50 -14.86 -17.14 -17.73
C ARG A 50 -14.50 -15.91 -18.56
N VAL A 51 -14.67 -14.69 -18.02
CA VAL A 51 -14.35 -13.48 -18.75
C VAL A 51 -12.84 -13.30 -18.82
N ASP A 52 -12.30 -13.38 -20.03
CA ASP A 52 -10.90 -13.06 -20.28
C ASP A 52 -10.71 -11.54 -20.28
N LEU A 53 -9.82 -11.06 -19.40
CA LEU A 53 -9.45 -9.65 -19.32
C LEU A 53 -8.08 -9.49 -19.95
N MET A 54 -8.04 -8.84 -21.11
CA MET A 54 -6.78 -8.49 -21.77
C MET A 54 -6.03 -7.43 -20.96
N THR A 55 -5.16 -7.88 -20.06
CA THR A 55 -4.25 -7.01 -19.31
C THR A 55 -2.90 -6.90 -20.00
N PRO A 56 -2.33 -5.70 -20.16
CA PRO A 56 -0.97 -5.53 -20.67
C PRO A 56 0.06 -6.28 -19.83
N GLN A 57 1.19 -6.63 -20.44
CA GLN A 57 2.29 -7.28 -19.72
C GLN A 57 2.73 -6.41 -18.53
N HIS A 58 2.91 -7.04 -17.37
CA HIS A 58 3.35 -6.44 -16.10
C HIS A 58 2.31 -5.55 -15.38
N LEU A 59 1.06 -5.55 -15.82
CA LEU A 59 -0.05 -4.90 -15.10
C LEU A 59 -1.03 -5.94 -14.61
N THR A 60 -1.87 -5.55 -13.64
CA THR A 60 -2.96 -6.37 -13.15
C THR A 60 -4.29 -5.66 -13.36
N ALA A 61 -5.32 -6.40 -13.80
CA ALA A 61 -6.70 -5.90 -13.87
C ALA A 61 -7.34 -5.84 -12.48
N PHE A 62 -7.12 -6.89 -11.68
CA PHE A 62 -7.68 -7.02 -10.35
C PHE A 62 -6.57 -7.30 -9.33
N GLY A 63 -6.56 -6.48 -8.28
CA GLY A 63 -5.54 -6.54 -7.25
C GLY A 63 -5.78 -5.44 -6.22
N PRO A 64 -4.80 -5.17 -5.35
CA PRO A 64 -4.85 -4.05 -4.42
C PRO A 64 -5.05 -2.73 -5.18
N ILE A 65 -5.98 -1.91 -4.71
CA ILE A 65 -6.23 -0.55 -5.23
C ILE A 65 -5.89 0.47 -4.15
N VAL A 66 -5.63 1.72 -4.55
CA VAL A 66 -5.50 2.83 -3.61
C VAL A 66 -6.89 3.30 -3.21
N ASP A 67 -7.42 2.77 -2.12
CA ASP A 67 -8.80 3.00 -1.64
C ASP A 67 -8.92 4.19 -0.66
N GLY A 68 -7.80 4.72 -0.16
CA GLY A 68 -7.81 5.77 0.85
C GLY A 68 -7.98 5.27 2.29
N ILE A 69 -8.23 3.97 2.50
CA ILE A 69 -8.54 3.37 3.80
C ILE A 69 -7.49 2.31 4.15
N VAL A 70 -7.44 1.21 3.41
CA VAL A 70 -6.47 0.12 3.61
C VAL A 70 -5.14 0.47 2.95
N VAL A 71 -5.19 1.05 1.75
CA VAL A 71 -4.04 1.56 0.99
C VAL A 71 -4.30 3.04 0.72
N PRO A 72 -3.80 3.93 1.60
CA PRO A 72 -4.21 5.32 1.54
C PRO A 72 -3.57 6.10 0.39
N LEU A 73 -2.36 5.73 -0.04
CA LEU A 73 -1.64 6.35 -1.16
C LEU A 73 -0.81 5.31 -1.92
N GLU A 74 -0.31 5.71 -3.10
CA GLU A 74 0.65 4.92 -3.88
C GLU A 74 1.89 4.52 -3.05
N PRO A 75 2.37 3.27 -3.15
CA PRO A 75 3.48 2.74 -2.35
C PRO A 75 4.76 3.58 -2.44
N ARG A 76 5.06 4.14 -3.63
CA ARG A 76 6.18 5.08 -3.79
C ARG A 76 6.04 6.31 -2.90
N GLN A 77 4.84 6.86 -2.79
CA GLN A 77 4.56 8.03 -1.97
C GLN A 77 4.52 7.68 -0.48
N LEU A 78 4.04 6.50 -0.11
CA LEU A 78 4.11 6.04 1.29
C LEU A 78 5.55 5.87 1.78
N MET A 79 6.45 5.42 0.90
CA MET A 79 7.88 5.35 1.20
C MET A 79 8.54 6.74 1.23
N LEU A 80 8.16 7.64 0.30
CA LEU A 80 8.78 8.96 0.15
C LEU A 80 8.23 10.03 1.12
N ARG A 81 6.97 9.94 1.54
CA ARG A 81 6.38 10.83 2.57
C ARG A 81 7.09 10.67 3.92
N ARG A 82 7.85 9.58 4.08
CA ARG A 82 8.77 9.39 5.20
C ARG A 82 10.14 10.07 5.00
N THR A 83 10.49 10.44 3.77
CA THR A 83 11.75 11.10 3.41
C THR A 83 11.60 12.58 3.03
N GLY A 84 10.38 13.07 2.75
CA GLY A 84 10.09 14.47 2.39
C GLY A 84 8.74 14.94 2.93
N GLY A 85 8.76 16.01 3.73
CA GLY A 85 7.61 16.54 4.47
C GLY A 85 6.52 17.22 3.64
N GLU A 86 5.31 17.23 4.20
CA GLU A 86 4.05 17.72 3.64
C GLU A 86 3.89 19.25 3.71
N THR A 87 3.29 19.86 2.68
CA THR A 87 2.57 21.14 2.82
C THR A 87 1.27 21.12 2.01
N SER A 88 0.15 20.73 2.63
CA SER A 88 -1.17 21.27 2.29
C SER A 88 -2.16 20.98 3.41
N SER A 89 -2.43 22.03 4.17
CA SER A 89 -3.34 22.16 5.29
C SER A 89 -4.82 22.08 4.88
N SER A 90 -5.61 21.29 5.62
CA SER A 90 -7.03 21.56 5.83
C SER A 90 -7.46 21.19 7.26
N SER A 91 -7.65 22.25 8.05
CA SER A 91 -8.73 22.46 9.03
C SER A 91 -9.46 21.26 9.63
N SER A 92 -9.50 21.19 10.96
CA SER A 92 -10.77 20.98 11.65
C SER A 92 -10.73 21.47 13.10
N THR A 93 -11.85 22.09 13.44
CA THR A 93 -12.25 22.73 14.70
C THR A 93 -12.80 21.71 15.69
N SER A 94 -12.48 21.87 16.96
CA SER A 94 -13.26 21.42 18.13
C SER A 94 -12.66 22.15 19.34
N GLY A 95 -13.38 22.79 20.27
CA GLY A 95 -14.75 22.64 20.73
C GLY A 95 -14.74 22.00 22.12
N SER A 96 -14.74 22.81 23.19
CA SER A 96 -15.45 22.64 24.49
C SER A 96 -14.82 23.50 25.63
N GLY A 97 -15.67 24.09 26.49
CA GLY A 97 -15.36 25.13 27.50
C GLY A 97 -14.64 24.64 28.77
N SER A 98 -14.46 25.40 29.85
CA SER A 98 -14.92 26.73 30.29
C SER A 98 -14.18 27.06 31.60
N SER A 99 -13.82 28.33 31.87
CA SER A 99 -14.01 29.03 33.17
C SER A 99 -13.16 30.31 33.31
N GLY A 100 -13.78 31.38 33.81
CA GLY A 100 -13.18 32.32 34.78
C GLY A 100 -12.42 33.56 34.30
N SER A 101 -13.15 34.67 34.17
CA SER A 101 -12.86 36.02 34.72
C SER A 101 -11.50 36.72 34.51
N GLY A 102 -11.53 37.95 33.96
CA GLY A 102 -10.48 38.95 34.24
C GLY A 102 -10.21 39.99 33.14
N SER A 103 -10.60 41.22 33.42
CA SER A 103 -10.58 42.48 32.66
C SER A 103 -9.25 42.98 32.03
N SER A 104 -9.41 43.87 31.04
CA SER A 104 -8.52 44.97 30.59
C SER A 104 -7.27 44.58 29.75
N SER A 105 -6.80 45.28 28.70
CA SER A 105 -7.03 46.63 28.16
C SER A 105 -6.34 46.75 26.76
N SER A 106 -6.86 47.66 25.90
CA SER A 106 -6.19 48.47 24.84
C SER A 106 -4.88 47.97 24.18
N SER A 107 -4.70 47.91 22.85
CA SER A 107 -4.54 49.08 21.94
C SER A 107 -4.33 48.61 20.48
N THR A 108 -4.91 49.28 19.49
CA THR A 108 -4.51 49.33 18.06
C THR A 108 -3.43 50.41 17.83
N PRO A 109 -2.83 50.66 16.63
CA PRO A 109 -2.69 49.94 15.32
C PRO A 109 -1.20 49.80 14.87
N SER A 110 -0.78 49.13 13.77
CA SER A 110 -0.44 49.77 12.47
C SER A 110 0.42 48.85 11.56
N GLN A 111 0.03 48.77 10.28
CA GLN A 111 0.84 48.71 9.03
C GLN A 111 2.09 47.80 8.87
N SER A 112 1.92 46.83 7.95
CA SER A 112 2.83 46.42 6.86
C SER A 112 4.31 46.10 7.14
N SER A 113 4.69 44.83 6.94
CA SER A 113 5.55 44.39 5.82
C SER A 113 6.36 43.14 6.19
N GLN A 114 6.11 42.06 5.43
CA GLN A 114 7.08 41.07 4.98
C GLN A 114 7.74 40.14 6.04
N GLN A 115 7.04 39.02 6.26
CA GLN A 115 7.55 37.64 6.13
C GLN A 115 8.90 37.30 6.78
N THR A 116 8.87 36.56 7.90
CA THR A 116 9.99 35.72 8.34
C THR A 116 9.47 34.52 9.14
N PHE A 117 9.67 33.32 8.59
CA PHE A 117 9.26 32.03 9.13
C PHE A 117 10.22 31.61 10.26
N LEU A 118 9.73 31.41 11.48
CA LEU A 118 10.52 30.87 12.58
C LEU A 118 9.98 29.50 13.03
N LEU A 119 10.89 28.53 13.00
CA LEU A 119 10.77 27.19 13.56
C LEU A 119 10.61 27.28 15.08
N ASN A 120 9.56 26.64 15.61
CA ASN A 120 9.59 26.20 17.00
C ASN A 120 9.29 24.70 17.07
N SER A 121 10.35 23.99 17.44
CA SER A 121 10.36 22.59 17.81
C SER A 121 9.58 22.41 19.11
N MET A 122 8.60 21.52 19.12
CA MET A 122 8.34 20.66 20.27
C MET A 122 7.69 19.38 19.76
N ALA A 123 8.56 18.39 19.60
CA ALA A 123 8.22 17.03 19.22
C ALA A 123 7.21 16.43 20.21
N SER A 124 5.96 16.29 19.78
CA SER A 124 5.09 15.27 20.33
C SER A 124 5.44 13.98 19.60
N GLN A 125 6.27 13.16 20.24
CA GLN A 125 6.56 11.78 19.85
C GLN A 125 5.23 11.06 19.61
N ARG A 126 4.91 10.78 18.34
CA ARG A 126 3.87 9.82 18.01
C ARG A 126 4.52 8.59 17.43
N THR A 127 4.47 7.54 18.25
CA THR A 127 4.90 6.18 17.95
C THR A 127 4.01 5.62 16.86
N VAL A 128 4.62 5.09 15.81
CA VAL A 128 3.93 4.40 14.73
C VAL A 128 3.96 2.91 15.02
N ASP A 129 2.80 2.26 15.03
CA ASP A 129 2.71 0.79 15.08
C ASP A 129 3.12 0.22 13.72
N LEU A 130 4.27 -0.45 13.71
CA LEU A 130 4.77 -1.19 12.56
C LEU A 130 4.25 -2.63 12.68
N MET A 131 3.23 -2.99 11.91
CA MET A 131 2.83 -4.38 11.78
C MET A 131 3.71 -5.07 10.74
N PHE A 132 4.59 -5.97 11.18
CA PHE A 132 5.36 -6.83 10.31
C PHE A 132 4.91 -8.29 10.53
N GLY A 133 4.51 -8.96 9.46
CA GLY A 133 4.24 -10.39 9.48
C GLY A 133 5.51 -11.15 9.15
N VAL A 134 6.00 -11.96 10.08
CA VAL A 134 7.03 -12.98 9.81
C VAL A 134 6.36 -14.35 9.82
N THR A 135 6.48 -15.09 8.72
CA THR A 135 6.12 -16.51 8.74
C THR A 135 7.33 -17.30 9.23
N ARG A 136 7.13 -18.17 10.22
CA ARG A 136 8.21 -19.09 10.66
C ARG A 136 8.49 -20.20 9.65
N VAL A 137 7.56 -20.42 8.72
CA VAL A 137 7.62 -21.50 7.74
C VAL A 137 7.67 -20.86 6.35
N GLU A 138 8.83 -20.29 6.04
CA GLU A 138 9.13 -19.71 4.72
C GLU A 138 9.24 -20.81 3.64
N THR A 139 9.50 -22.06 4.06
CA THR A 139 9.59 -23.27 3.24
C THR A 139 9.30 -24.50 4.11
N PRO A 140 8.84 -25.65 3.55
CA PRO A 140 8.73 -26.87 4.34
C PRO A 140 10.14 -27.34 4.75
N PHE A 141 10.52 -27.07 6.01
CA PHE A 141 11.67 -27.62 6.75
C PHE A 141 12.91 -27.98 5.91
N ILE A 142 13.43 -27.03 5.13
CA ILE A 142 14.64 -27.27 4.33
C ILE A 142 15.87 -27.37 5.24
N PHE A 143 15.84 -26.86 6.48
CA PHE A 143 16.97 -26.94 7.42
C PHE A 143 16.55 -27.56 8.75
N SER A 144 17.42 -28.40 9.31
CA SER A 144 17.26 -28.92 10.67
C SER A 144 17.64 -27.86 11.70
N GLY A 145 17.10 -27.96 12.93
CA GLY A 145 17.44 -27.02 14.01
C GLY A 145 18.91 -27.02 14.44
N GLN A 146 19.67 -28.06 14.06
CA GLN A 146 21.13 -28.11 14.23
C GLN A 146 21.85 -27.24 13.19
N GLU A 147 21.41 -27.28 11.93
CA GLU A 147 22.00 -26.50 10.84
C GLU A 147 21.69 -25.00 10.96
N GLU A 148 20.56 -24.65 11.58
CA GLU A 148 20.23 -23.26 11.91
C GLU A 148 21.21 -22.68 12.94
N ARG A 149 21.67 -23.49 13.89
CA ARG A 149 22.58 -23.06 14.97
C ARG A 149 24.05 -23.17 14.62
N HIS A 150 24.44 -24.19 13.86
CA HIS A 150 25.85 -24.51 13.59
C HIS A 150 26.24 -24.32 12.12
N GLY A 151 25.29 -23.96 11.26
CA GLY A 151 25.50 -23.84 9.82
C GLY A 151 25.32 -25.17 9.08
N ILE A 152 25.27 -25.09 7.76
CA ILE A 152 25.03 -26.21 6.85
C ILE A 152 26.37 -26.88 6.50
N ASP A 153 26.42 -28.21 6.53
CA ASP A 153 27.59 -28.98 6.11
C ASP A 153 28.02 -28.65 4.66
N LEU A 154 29.33 -28.66 4.41
CA LEU A 154 29.90 -28.28 3.11
C LEU A 154 29.32 -29.09 1.95
N SER A 155 29.23 -30.41 2.11
CA SER A 155 28.69 -31.34 1.11
C SER A 155 27.21 -31.07 0.80
N ARG A 156 26.43 -30.68 1.81
CA ARG A 156 25.03 -30.31 1.65
C ARG A 156 24.88 -28.95 0.99
N ARG A 157 25.68 -27.96 1.39
CA ARG A 157 25.76 -26.64 0.77
C ARG A 157 26.09 -26.74 -0.72
N GLU A 158 27.09 -27.53 -1.10
CA GLU A 158 27.44 -27.73 -2.51
C GLU A 158 26.33 -28.41 -3.30
N ARG A 159 25.61 -29.37 -2.69
CA ARG A 159 24.46 -30.02 -3.34
C ARG A 159 23.33 -29.02 -3.60
N ILE A 160 23.01 -28.18 -2.62
CA ILE A 160 22.00 -27.11 -2.76
C ILE A 160 22.43 -26.13 -3.87
N LEU A 161 23.69 -25.68 -3.86
CA LEU A 161 24.21 -24.74 -4.86
C LEU A 161 24.22 -25.34 -6.27
N ARG A 162 24.63 -26.60 -6.45
CA ARG A 162 24.59 -27.26 -7.77
C ARG A 162 23.17 -27.39 -8.31
N THR A 163 22.21 -27.72 -7.46
CA THR A 163 20.79 -27.78 -7.86
C THR A 163 20.26 -26.40 -8.23
N LEU A 164 20.60 -25.38 -7.45
CA LEU A 164 20.18 -24.00 -7.70
C LEU A 164 20.73 -23.49 -9.04
N VAL A 165 22.03 -23.67 -9.30
CA VAL A 165 22.64 -23.29 -10.58
C VAL A 165 21.97 -24.03 -11.73
N ARG A 166 21.74 -25.34 -11.64
CA ARG A 166 21.09 -26.10 -12.72
C ARG A 166 19.65 -25.66 -13.03
N ASN A 167 18.89 -25.25 -12.01
CA ASN A 167 17.49 -24.88 -12.18
C ASN A 167 17.27 -23.41 -12.55
N LEU A 168 18.23 -22.54 -12.24
CA LEU A 168 18.10 -21.09 -12.48
C LEU A 168 19.00 -20.59 -13.62
N PHE A 169 20.03 -21.34 -14.00
CA PHE A 169 20.95 -20.92 -15.05
C PHE A 169 20.44 -21.40 -16.41
N ASP A 170 19.59 -20.58 -17.02
CA ASP A 170 19.36 -20.64 -18.46
C ASP A 170 20.53 -19.95 -19.17
N TYR A 171 21.24 -20.72 -19.99
CA TYR A 171 22.30 -20.17 -20.85
C TYR A 171 21.63 -19.34 -21.95
N HIS A 172 21.75 -18.02 -21.88
CA HIS A 172 21.44 -17.17 -23.03
C HIS A 172 22.53 -17.38 -24.09
N GLN A 173 22.18 -18.10 -25.16
CA GLN A 173 22.96 -18.19 -26.38
C GLN A 173 22.51 -17.13 -27.37
#